data_AF-A0A4Q4YBC9-F1
#
_entry.id   AF-A0A4Q4YBC9-F1
#
_cell.length_a   1.000
_cell.length_b   1.000
_cell.length_c   1.000
_cell.angle_alpha   90.00
_cell.angle_beta   90.00
_cell.angle_gamma   90.00
#
_symmetry.space_group_name_H-M   'P 1'
#
loop_
_entity.id
_entity.type
_entity.pdbx_description
1 polymer ?
#
loop_
_entity_poly.entity_id
_entity_poly.type
_entity_poly.pdbx_seq_one_letter_code
_entity_poly.pdbx_strand_id
1 'polypeptide(L)'
;MGARTGKSQFGLERTLRLFQAAAQILSSYTLPFNFLIHLLTLSTKKPPSPASIHVILLALRQRFALARRFLRLFRFLESFSTAQKLYLSAASTAAEDPGGPKAPQRLGDPGIDAEVWLDVFGRTFNGMYLLLEASTIVDALEIDGLAIWAPQTGRRVSVEAQRFWLFALVCGVLAGLARMVKVLAHRPVPSAGEGHSRGIVDESREMARAVPADDGQEGKAKTEEDLKNQEPANLRQAVGERRKAWEMGRRKTRAKIRGLSCSVIANALDIALPGTAVGWLDLETGTVGVAMLITSILTGWDVWKRCGREISGIR
;
A
#
# COMPACT_ATOMS: atom_id res chain seq x y z
N MET A 1 10.20 14.03 -18.43
CA MET A 1 11.46 14.04 -17.64
C MET A 1 11.27 13.97 -16.11
N GLY A 2 10.10 14.24 -15.53
CA GLY A 2 9.88 14.26 -14.08
C GLY A 2 9.68 12.92 -13.34
N ALA A 3 9.42 11.81 -14.04
CA ALA A 3 9.15 10.52 -13.39
C ALA A 3 10.41 9.82 -12.83
N ARG A 4 11.59 10.14 -13.37
CA ARG A 4 12.87 9.50 -12.98
C ARG A 4 13.48 10.15 -11.72
N THR A 5 13.22 11.44 -11.49
CA THR A 5 13.66 12.19 -10.29
C THR A 5 12.77 11.93 -9.07
N GLY A 6 11.47 11.69 -9.26
CA GLY A 6 10.56 11.35 -8.14
C GLY A 6 10.89 10.02 -7.46
N LYS A 7 11.35 9.01 -8.22
CA LYS A 7 11.75 7.70 -7.67
C LYS A 7 13.01 7.78 -6.79
N SER A 8 14.00 8.59 -7.18
CA SER A 8 15.25 8.75 -6.41
C SER A 8 15.04 9.55 -5.13
N GLN A 9 14.22 10.60 -5.17
CA GLN A 9 13.87 11.42 -4.01
C GLN A 9 13.13 10.63 -2.93
N PHE A 10 12.23 9.74 -3.35
CA PHE A 10 11.49 8.86 -2.44
C PHE A 10 12.38 7.82 -1.74
N GLY A 11 13.35 7.25 -2.46
CA GLY A 11 14.35 6.36 -1.87
C GLY A 11 15.23 7.11 -0.85
N LEU A 12 15.68 8.31 -1.20
CA LEU A 12 16.54 9.13 -0.34
C LEU A 12 15.85 9.53 0.96
N GLU A 13 14.59 9.98 0.91
CA GLU A 13 13.81 10.34 2.10
C GLU A 13 13.74 9.18 3.11
N ARG A 14 13.54 7.96 2.61
CA ARG A 14 13.46 6.75 3.45
C ARG A 14 14.80 6.36 4.04
N THR A 15 15.89 6.52 3.29
CA THR A 15 17.24 6.30 3.82
C THR A 15 17.55 7.30 4.93
N LEU A 16 17.20 8.58 4.76
CA LEU A 16 17.34 9.58 5.82
C LEU A 16 16.45 9.26 7.03
N ARG A 17 15.25 8.70 6.80
CA ARG A 17 14.35 8.26 7.89
C ARG A 17 14.96 7.10 8.67
N LEU A 18 15.60 6.16 7.97
CA LEU A 18 16.34 5.05 8.57
C LEU A 18 17.52 5.57 9.41
N PHE A 19 18.32 6.51 8.91
CA PHE A 19 19.42 7.10 9.67
C PHE A 19 18.96 7.88 10.89
N GLN A 20 17.86 8.62 10.77
CA GLN A 20 17.24 9.26 11.93
C GLN A 20 16.80 8.23 12.96
N ALA A 21 16.20 7.12 12.54
CA ALA A 21 15.73 6.07 13.45
C ALA A 21 16.90 5.40 14.16
N ALA A 22 17.97 5.11 13.42
CA ALA A 22 19.20 4.59 13.99
C ALA A 22 19.77 5.54 15.06
N ALA A 23 19.96 6.82 14.74
CA ALA A 23 20.48 7.81 15.69
C ALA A 23 19.60 7.93 16.95
N GLN A 24 18.28 7.81 16.80
CA GLN A 24 17.32 7.81 17.90
C GLN A 24 17.42 6.56 18.79
N ILE A 25 17.54 5.37 18.20
CA ILE A 25 17.71 4.11 18.93
C ILE A 25 19.06 4.08 19.66
N LEU A 26 20.12 4.49 18.97
CA LEU A 26 21.48 4.57 19.51
C LEU A 26 21.59 5.56 20.67
N SER A 27 20.79 6.63 20.69
CA SER A 27 20.76 7.57 21.82
C SER A 27 19.82 7.14 22.96
N SER A 28 18.81 6.32 22.68
CA SER A 28 17.78 5.97 23.68
C SER A 28 18.08 4.69 24.46
N TYR A 29 18.81 3.72 23.88
CA TYR A 29 19.08 2.45 24.54
C TYR A 29 20.56 2.29 24.90
N THR A 30 20.82 1.88 26.14
CA THR A 30 22.17 1.72 26.69
C THR A 30 23.01 0.67 25.96
N LEU A 31 22.41 -0.47 25.57
CA LEU A 31 23.13 -1.56 24.89
C LEU A 31 23.71 -1.16 23.52
N PRO A 32 22.90 -0.69 22.54
CA PRO A 32 23.44 -0.27 21.24
C PRO A 32 24.36 0.95 21.38
N PHE A 33 24.10 1.85 22.34
CA PHE A 33 24.98 2.98 22.63
C PHE A 33 26.37 2.51 23.08
N ASN A 34 26.46 1.61 24.07
CA ASN A 34 27.73 1.08 24.56
C ASN A 34 28.49 0.32 23.47
N PHE A 35 27.77 -0.45 22.64
CA PHE A 35 28.36 -1.11 21.48
C PHE A 35 28.97 -0.11 20.48
N LEU A 36 28.27 0.99 20.18
CA LEU A 36 28.79 2.06 19.34
C LEU A 36 30.07 2.67 19.94
N ILE A 37 30.06 3.01 21.23
CA ILE A 37 31.25 3.57 21.91
C ILE A 37 32.42 2.60 21.84
N HIS A 38 32.18 1.31 22.02
CA HIS A 38 33.22 0.29 21.90
C HIS A 38 33.79 0.26 20.46
N LEU A 39 32.94 0.22 19.43
CA LEU A 39 33.38 0.28 18.03
C LEU A 39 34.18 1.55 17.70
N LEU A 40 33.74 2.70 18.19
CA LEU A 40 34.46 3.97 17.98
C LEU A 40 35.80 3.98 18.71
N THR A 41 35.89 3.37 19.89
CA THR A 41 37.15 3.23 20.64
C THR A 41 38.13 2.34 19.88
N LEU A 42 37.65 1.31 19.18
CA LEU A 42 38.50 0.48 18.30
C LEU A 42 38.97 1.24 17.07
N SER A 43 38.20 2.21 16.58
CA SER A 43 38.49 2.97 15.36
C SER A 43 39.32 4.24 15.59
N THR A 44 39.29 4.80 16.80
CA THR A 44 39.88 6.11 17.11
C THR A 44 41.02 6.01 18.11
N LYS A 45 42.09 6.79 17.92
CA LYS A 45 43.26 6.81 18.83
C LYS A 45 42.96 7.36 20.23
N LYS A 46 41.87 8.13 20.38
CA LYS A 46 41.45 8.74 21.64
C LYS A 46 40.00 8.31 21.92
N PRO A 47 39.71 7.74 23.09
CA PRO A 47 38.35 7.31 23.40
C PRO A 47 37.40 8.52 23.37
N PRO A 48 36.30 8.44 22.61
CA PRO A 48 35.34 9.52 22.56
C PRO A 48 34.59 9.64 23.88
N SER A 49 34.33 10.87 24.32
CA SER A 49 33.48 11.12 25.49
C SER A 49 32.05 10.61 25.22
N PRO A 50 31.49 9.73 26.08
CA PRO A 50 30.12 9.23 25.92
C PRO A 50 29.10 10.37 25.86
N ALA A 51 29.23 11.38 26.73
CA ALA A 51 28.34 12.54 26.74
C ALA A 51 28.36 13.30 25.40
N SER A 52 29.54 13.49 24.81
CA SER A 52 29.68 14.16 23.52
C SER A 52 29.05 13.36 22.39
N ILE A 53 29.23 12.04 22.37
CA ILE A 53 28.60 11.17 21.35
C ILE A 53 27.08 11.21 21.47
N HIS A 54 26.54 11.20 22.69
CA HIS A 54 25.10 11.32 22.90
C HIS A 54 24.53 12.64 22.33
N VAL A 55 25.19 13.77 22.59
CA VAL A 55 24.80 15.07 22.03
C VAL A 55 24.88 15.08 20.50
N ILE A 56 25.94 14.49 19.93
CA ILE A 56 26.10 14.37 18.47
C ILE A 56 24.98 13.52 17.86
N LEU A 57 24.61 12.40 18.48
CA LEU A 57 23.51 11.56 18.01
C LEU A 57 22.17 12.31 18.02
N LEU A 58 21.92 13.09 19.08
CA LEU A 58 20.73 13.94 19.16
C LEU A 58 20.72 15.02 18.04
N ALA A 59 21.87 15.66 17.80
CA ALA A 59 22.01 16.65 16.73
C ALA A 59 21.83 16.02 15.34
N LEU A 60 22.40 14.83 15.10
CA LEU A 60 22.21 14.07 13.86
C LEU A 60 20.75 13.73 13.63
N ARG A 61 20.03 13.28 14.67
CA ARG A 61 18.59 13.02 14.60
C ARG A 61 17.81 14.24 14.10
N GLN A 62 18.10 15.42 14.66
CA GLN A 62 17.44 16.67 14.25
C GLN A 62 17.81 17.08 12.82
N ARG A 63 19.09 16.97 12.45
CA ARG A 63 19.56 17.29 11.09
C ARG A 63 18.92 16.40 10.03
N PHE A 64 18.80 15.09 10.29
CA PHE A 64 18.12 14.18 9.37
C PHE A 64 16.61 14.47 9.29
N ALA A 65 15.97 14.83 10.41
CA ALA A 65 14.57 15.25 10.39
C ALA A 65 14.36 16.49 9.50
N LEU A 66 15.23 17.49 9.65
CA LEU A 66 15.23 18.71 8.86
C LEU A 66 15.48 18.43 7.37
N ALA A 67 16.48 17.61 7.05
CA ALA A 67 16.76 17.20 5.67
C ALA A 67 15.55 16.53 5.01
N ARG A 68 14.81 15.68 5.74
CA ARG A 68 13.57 15.08 5.23
C ARG A 68 12.48 16.10 4.97
N ARG A 69 12.34 17.14 5.82
CA ARG A 69 11.39 18.24 5.61
C ARG A 69 11.65 18.96 4.29
N PHE A 70 12.91 19.22 3.96
CA PHE A 70 13.27 19.81 2.67
C PHE A 70 12.86 18.95 1.47
N LEU A 71 13.11 17.63 1.55
CA LEU A 71 12.74 16.71 0.47
C LEU A 71 11.23 16.61 0.24
N ARG A 72 10.39 17.07 1.16
CA ARG A 72 8.92 17.00 1.06
C ARG A 72 8.23 18.35 0.98
N LEU A 73 8.99 19.45 0.87
CA LEU A 73 8.51 20.83 0.95
C LEU A 73 7.26 21.10 0.10
N PHE A 74 7.23 20.62 -1.14
CA PHE A 74 6.12 20.85 -2.08
C PHE A 74 5.16 19.66 -2.24
N ARG A 75 5.31 18.59 -1.45
CA ARG A 75 4.50 17.38 -1.60
C ARG A 75 3.04 17.57 -1.15
N PHE A 76 2.73 18.64 -0.43
CA PHE A 76 1.34 18.98 -0.10
C PHE A 76 0.50 19.18 -1.37
N LEU A 77 1.08 19.76 -2.44
CA LEU A 77 0.41 19.96 -3.73
C LEU A 77 0.02 18.62 -4.39
N GLU A 78 0.92 17.64 -4.33
CA GLU A 78 0.65 16.28 -4.83
C GLU A 78 -0.46 15.62 -4.01
N SER A 79 -0.45 15.80 -2.69
CA SER A 79 -1.47 15.24 -1.80
C SER A 79 -2.86 15.83 -2.08
N PHE A 80 -2.96 17.16 -2.19
CA PHE A 80 -4.24 17.83 -2.49
C PHE A 80 -4.73 17.56 -3.91
N SER A 81 -3.86 17.59 -4.91
CA SER A 81 -4.26 17.25 -6.29
C SER A 81 -4.72 15.80 -6.42
N THR A 82 -4.12 14.87 -5.68
CA THR A 82 -4.58 13.48 -5.63
C THR A 82 -5.93 13.36 -4.94
N ALA A 83 -6.16 14.07 -3.84
CA ALA A 83 -7.44 14.11 -3.14
C ALA A 83 -8.56 14.64 -4.05
N GLN A 84 -8.30 15.75 -4.76
CA GLN A 84 -9.25 16.36 -5.68
C GLN A 84 -9.59 15.43 -6.85
N LYS A 85 -8.60 14.76 -7.45
CA LYS A 85 -8.83 13.77 -8.52
C LYS A 85 -9.72 12.62 -8.06
N LEU A 86 -9.46 12.08 -6.87
CA LEU A 86 -10.29 11.01 -6.29
C LEU A 86 -11.71 11.48 -6.06
N TYR A 87 -11.88 12.67 -5.48
CA TYR A 87 -13.19 13.28 -5.24
C TYR A 87 -13.97 13.48 -6.55
N LEU A 88 -13.36 14.08 -7.57
CA LEU A 88 -14.01 14.30 -8.86
C LEU A 88 -14.38 12.99 -9.56
N SER A 89 -13.50 11.98 -9.51
CA SER A 89 -13.80 10.66 -10.08
C SER A 89 -14.97 9.95 -9.39
N ALA A 90 -15.09 10.15 -8.07
CA ALA A 90 -16.19 9.58 -7.29
C ALA A 90 -17.50 10.33 -7.55
N ALA A 91 -17.44 11.65 -7.68
CA ALA A 91 -18.59 12.48 -8.02
C ALA A 91 -19.13 12.19 -9.43
N SER A 92 -18.26 11.96 -10.42
CA SER A 92 -18.69 11.59 -11.77
C SER A 92 -19.37 10.21 -11.82
N THR A 93 -18.86 9.22 -11.08
CA THR A 93 -19.52 7.90 -11.01
C THR A 93 -20.88 7.93 -10.33
N ALA A 94 -21.12 8.90 -9.44
CA ALA A 94 -22.43 9.08 -8.81
C ALA A 94 -23.45 9.79 -9.73
N ALA A 95 -22.98 10.50 -10.77
CA ALA A 95 -23.84 11.26 -11.68
C ALA A 95 -24.31 10.45 -12.92
N GLU A 96 -23.63 9.36 -13.28
CA GLU A 96 -23.93 8.54 -14.48
C GLU A 96 -25.05 7.50 -14.31
N ASP A 97 -25.74 7.40 -13.16
CA ASP A 97 -26.78 6.38 -12.94
C ASP A 97 -28.25 6.88 -12.99
N PRO A 98 -28.80 7.38 -14.14
CA PRO A 98 -30.23 7.60 -14.28
C PRO A 98 -31.02 6.51 -15.04
N GLY A 99 -30.46 5.38 -15.52
CA GLY A 99 -31.26 4.52 -16.43
C GLY A 99 -30.85 3.09 -16.82
N GLY A 100 -29.98 2.36 -16.09
CA GLY A 100 -29.64 0.96 -16.41
C GLY A 100 -30.50 -0.10 -15.68
N PRO A 101 -30.75 -1.30 -16.26
CA PRO A 101 -31.49 -2.37 -15.59
C PRO A 101 -30.66 -2.95 -14.43
N LYS A 102 -31.17 -2.78 -13.21
CA LYS A 102 -30.46 -3.05 -11.95
C LYS A 102 -30.38 -4.55 -11.64
N ALA A 103 -29.16 -5.08 -11.54
CA ALA A 103 -28.87 -6.26 -10.73
C ALA A 103 -29.19 -5.95 -9.24
N PRO A 104 -29.53 -6.94 -8.39
CA PRO A 104 -30.07 -6.68 -7.07
C PRO A 104 -29.09 -5.89 -6.19
N GLN A 105 -29.42 -4.63 -5.94
CA GLN A 105 -28.73 -3.72 -5.03
C GLN A 105 -28.84 -4.27 -3.60
N ARG A 106 -27.71 -4.51 -2.93
CA ARG A 106 -27.66 -4.96 -1.54
C ARG A 106 -27.67 -3.74 -0.59
N LEU A 107 -28.31 -3.94 0.56
CA LEU A 107 -28.58 -2.97 1.62
C LEU A 107 -27.36 -2.07 1.98
N GLY A 108 -27.48 -0.76 1.76
CA GLY A 108 -26.51 0.26 2.21
C GLY A 108 -26.13 1.40 1.24
N ASP A 109 -26.90 1.68 0.20
CA ASP A 109 -26.60 2.75 -0.78
C ASP A 109 -27.29 4.08 -0.36
N PRO A 110 -26.53 5.18 -0.18
CA PRO A 110 -26.34 6.09 -1.30
C PRO A 110 -24.93 6.71 -1.38
N GLY A 111 -24.35 6.73 -2.58
CA GLY A 111 -23.32 7.72 -2.96
C GLY A 111 -21.91 7.47 -2.42
N ILE A 112 -20.99 7.08 -3.32
CA ILE A 112 -19.54 6.96 -3.12
C ILE A 112 -19.13 5.99 -1.99
N ASP A 113 -18.45 4.90 -2.36
CA ASP A 113 -17.84 3.94 -1.43
C ASP A 113 -17.12 4.63 -0.24
N ALA A 114 -17.44 4.24 0.99
CA ALA A 114 -16.84 4.83 2.22
C ALA A 114 -15.29 4.76 2.22
N GLU A 115 -14.71 3.75 1.58
CA GLU A 115 -13.27 3.60 1.38
C GLU A 115 -12.66 4.72 0.52
N VAL A 116 -13.41 5.21 -0.46
CA VAL A 116 -12.99 6.31 -1.34
C VAL A 116 -13.01 7.62 -0.57
N TRP A 117 -14.03 7.84 0.27
CA TRP A 117 -14.06 8.98 1.18
C TRP A 117 -12.90 8.97 2.18
N LEU A 118 -12.59 7.82 2.78
CA LEU A 118 -11.43 7.68 3.66
C LEU A 118 -10.12 7.99 2.93
N ASP A 119 -9.97 7.59 1.67
CA ASP A 119 -8.81 7.94 0.86
C ASP A 119 -8.74 9.46 0.58
N VAL A 120 -9.88 10.09 0.25
CA VAL A 120 -9.95 11.55 0.02
C VAL A 120 -9.57 12.32 1.29
N PHE A 121 -10.15 11.96 2.44
CA PHE A 121 -9.82 12.57 3.72
C PHE A 121 -8.36 12.32 4.11
N GLY A 122 -7.88 11.08 3.98
CA GLY A 122 -6.49 10.73 4.26
C GLY A 122 -5.49 11.57 3.46
N ARG A 123 -5.76 11.77 2.15
CA ARG A 123 -4.93 12.61 1.27
C ARG A 123 -5.03 14.10 1.61
N THR A 124 -6.20 14.57 2.01
CA THR A 124 -6.41 15.96 2.42
C THR A 124 -5.69 16.28 3.72
N PHE A 125 -5.85 15.43 4.75
CA PHE A 125 -5.14 15.56 6.02
C PHE A 125 -3.63 15.47 5.86
N ASN A 126 -3.14 14.54 5.03
CA ASN A 126 -1.71 14.46 4.73
C ASN A 126 -1.20 15.71 3.99
N GLY A 127 -2.01 16.28 3.10
CA GLY A 127 -1.70 17.55 2.43
C GLY A 127 -1.60 18.69 3.43
N MET A 128 -2.54 18.77 4.38
CA MET A 128 -2.53 19.78 5.42
C MET A 128 -1.31 19.65 6.34
N TYR A 129 -0.98 18.43 6.76
CA TYR A 129 0.25 18.16 7.51
C TYR A 129 1.49 18.70 6.78
N LEU A 130 1.65 18.36 5.50
CA LEU A 130 2.79 18.79 4.69
C LEU A 130 2.83 20.31 4.51
N LEU A 131 1.68 20.96 4.35
CA LEU A 131 1.59 22.41 4.21
C LEU A 131 1.98 23.13 5.51
N LEU A 132 1.48 22.67 6.67
CA LEU A 132 1.88 23.25 7.96
C LEU A 132 3.37 23.03 8.22
N GLU A 133 3.91 21.84 7.93
CA GLU A 133 5.33 21.61 8.09
C GLU A 133 6.18 22.51 7.18
N ALA A 134 5.76 22.69 5.92
CA ALA A 134 6.41 23.60 4.98
C ALA A 134 6.41 25.04 5.50
N SER A 135 5.31 25.50 6.11
CA SER A 135 5.22 26.84 6.69
C SER A 135 6.14 27.08 7.89
N THR A 136 6.60 26.02 8.56
CA THR A 136 7.49 26.07 9.74
C THR A 136 8.95 25.77 9.39
N ILE A 137 9.29 25.57 8.11
CA ILE A 137 10.63 25.14 7.73
C ILE A 137 11.68 26.23 7.96
N VAL A 138 11.30 27.49 7.77
CA VAL A 138 12.20 28.64 7.94
C VAL A 138 12.53 28.83 9.42
N ASP A 139 11.54 28.70 10.31
CA ASP A 139 11.77 28.74 11.75
C ASP A 139 12.63 27.57 12.23
N ALA A 140 12.48 26.39 11.60
CA ALA A 140 13.28 25.21 11.91
C ALA A 140 14.76 25.35 11.50
N LEU A 141 15.13 26.36 10.70
CA LEU A 141 16.53 26.67 10.38
C LEU A 141 17.22 27.51 11.46
N GLU A 142 16.46 28.08 12.40
CA GLU A 142 16.99 28.89 13.51
C GLU A 142 17.89 30.05 13.01
N ILE A 143 17.54 30.64 11.87
CA ILE A 143 18.25 31.81 11.32
C ILE A 143 17.72 33.06 12.04
N ASP A 144 18.62 33.77 12.72
CA ASP A 144 18.30 35.00 13.44
C ASP A 144 17.63 36.04 12.52
N GLY A 145 16.48 36.57 12.95
CA GLY A 145 15.74 37.61 12.23
C GLY A 145 14.85 37.11 11.07
N LEU A 146 14.87 35.82 10.73
CA LEU A 146 14.06 35.25 9.64
C LEU A 146 12.87 34.39 10.13
N ALA A 147 12.53 34.47 11.41
CA ALA A 147 11.40 33.73 11.97
C ALA A 147 10.06 34.22 11.38
N ILE A 148 9.31 33.31 10.76
CA ILE A 148 7.96 33.56 10.24
C ILE A 148 6.95 33.47 11.38
N TRP A 149 7.17 32.53 12.31
CA TRP A 149 6.29 32.29 13.44
C TRP A 149 6.99 32.64 14.75
N ALA A 150 6.24 33.25 15.68
CA ALA A 150 6.70 33.36 17.06
C ALA A 150 6.95 31.95 17.64
N PRO A 151 7.94 31.73 18.53
CA PRO A 151 8.32 30.39 19.00
C PRO A 151 7.15 29.56 19.57
N GLN A 152 6.24 30.22 20.30
CA GLN A 152 5.03 29.59 20.84
C GLN A 152 4.06 29.18 19.73
N THR A 153 3.85 30.06 18.75
CA THR A 153 2.96 29.81 17.60
C THR A 153 3.51 28.71 16.69
N GLY A 154 4.81 28.73 16.39
CA GLY A 154 5.46 27.69 15.59
C GLY A 154 5.36 26.30 16.24
N ARG A 155 5.46 26.22 17.57
CA ARG A 155 5.22 24.98 18.32
C ARG A 155 3.77 24.51 18.20
N ARG A 156 2.79 25.42 18.31
CA ARG A 156 1.36 25.09 18.14
C ARG A 156 1.08 24.59 16.72
N VAL A 157 1.57 25.29 15.69
CA VAL A 157 1.45 24.89 14.29
C VAL A 157 2.07 23.49 14.07
N SER A 158 3.24 23.23 14.66
CA SER A 158 3.89 21.91 14.59
C SER A 158 3.03 20.81 15.22
N VAL A 159 2.38 21.06 16.36
CA VAL A 159 1.48 20.10 17.01
C VAL A 159 0.23 19.85 16.15
N GLU A 160 -0.39 20.90 15.59
CA GLU A 160 -1.54 20.71 14.69
C GLU A 160 -1.15 19.95 13.42
N ALA A 161 0.05 20.19 12.88
CA ALA A 161 0.59 19.42 11.77
C ALA A 161 0.66 17.92 12.11
N GLN A 162 1.12 17.57 13.32
CA GLN A 162 1.15 16.18 13.78
C GLN A 162 -0.26 15.58 13.93
N ARG A 163 -1.26 16.35 14.38
CA ARG A 163 -2.66 15.88 14.45
C ARG A 163 -3.22 15.55 13.07
N PHE A 164 -2.98 16.41 12.08
CA PHE A 164 -3.40 16.11 10.70
C PHE A 164 -2.68 14.88 10.15
N TRP A 165 -1.39 14.70 10.44
CA TRP A 165 -0.69 13.48 10.03
C TRP A 165 -1.29 12.23 10.67
N LEU A 166 -1.61 12.29 11.96
CA LEU A 166 -2.28 11.22 12.68
C LEU A 166 -3.63 10.86 12.05
N PHE A 167 -4.49 11.84 11.76
CA PHE A 167 -5.77 11.60 11.10
C PHE A 167 -5.62 10.98 9.72
N ALA A 168 -4.59 11.38 8.96
CA ALA A 168 -4.27 10.78 7.68
C ALA A 168 -3.93 9.29 7.81
N LEU A 169 -3.12 8.93 8.81
CA LEU A 169 -2.73 7.54 9.08
C LEU A 169 -3.94 6.69 9.51
N VAL A 170 -4.79 7.23 10.39
CA VAL A 170 -6.03 6.56 10.82
C VAL A 170 -6.95 6.29 9.63
N CYS A 171 -7.17 7.27 8.75
CA CYS A 171 -7.94 7.06 7.52
C CYS A 171 -7.33 5.95 6.66
N GLY A 172 -6.01 5.92 6.50
CA GLY A 172 -5.30 4.89 5.74
C GLY A 172 -5.42 3.49 6.35
N VAL A 173 -5.40 3.36 7.69
CA VAL A 173 -5.64 2.09 8.38
C VAL A 173 -7.08 1.62 8.14
N LEU A 174 -8.07 2.49 8.37
CA LEU A 174 -9.48 2.17 8.20
C LEU A 174 -9.81 1.75 6.76
N ALA A 175 -9.32 2.50 5.77
CA ALA A 175 -9.50 2.17 4.35
C ALA A 175 -8.84 0.83 3.98
N GLY A 176 -7.62 0.58 4.48
CA GLY A 176 -6.92 -0.68 4.25
C GLY A 176 -7.61 -1.89 4.87
N LEU A 177 -8.16 -1.73 6.09
CA LEU A 177 -8.93 -2.77 6.77
C LEU A 177 -10.25 -3.05 6.05
N ALA A 178 -11.00 -2.02 5.68
CA ALA A 178 -12.25 -2.16 4.92
C ALA A 178 -12.02 -2.92 3.61
N ARG A 179 -10.97 -2.57 2.86
CA ARG A 179 -10.56 -3.30 1.64
C ARG A 179 -10.20 -4.74 1.89
N MET A 180 -9.51 -5.01 2.99
CA MET A 180 -9.14 -6.38 3.37
C MET A 180 -10.40 -7.21 3.69
N VAL A 181 -11.37 -6.65 4.41
CA VAL A 181 -12.67 -7.28 4.66
C VAL A 181 -13.42 -7.53 3.36
N LYS A 182 -13.51 -6.55 2.44
CA LYS A 182 -14.15 -6.76 1.12
C LYS A 182 -13.46 -7.88 0.34
N VAL A 183 -12.13 -7.93 0.31
CA VAL A 183 -11.38 -8.98 -0.41
C VAL A 183 -11.57 -10.37 0.22
N LEU A 184 -11.74 -10.44 1.56
CA LEU A 184 -12.03 -11.70 2.25
C LEU A 184 -13.47 -12.16 2.03
N ALA A 185 -14.43 -11.23 2.04
CA ALA A 185 -15.86 -11.50 1.84
C ALA A 185 -16.17 -11.94 0.39
N HIS A 186 -15.50 -11.36 -0.61
CA HIS A 186 -15.69 -11.71 -2.03
C HIS A 186 -14.80 -12.89 -2.49
N ARG A 187 -14.32 -13.74 -1.58
CA ARG A 187 -13.67 -14.99 -2.00
C ARG A 187 -14.71 -15.83 -2.75
N PRO A 188 -14.51 -16.17 -4.04
CA PRO A 188 -15.41 -17.08 -4.71
C PRO A 188 -15.34 -18.42 -3.97
N VAL A 189 -16.42 -18.74 -3.26
CA VAL A 189 -16.65 -20.08 -2.72
C VAL A 189 -16.65 -21.02 -3.94
N PRO A 190 -15.91 -22.13 -3.92
CA PRO A 190 -16.02 -23.11 -4.99
C PRO A 190 -17.48 -23.48 -5.13
N SER A 191 -18.05 -23.36 -6.34
CA SER A 191 -19.30 -24.05 -6.64
C SER A 191 -18.97 -25.54 -6.58
N ALA A 192 -19.12 -26.11 -5.38
CA ALA A 192 -19.01 -27.52 -5.14
C ALA A 192 -20.35 -28.12 -5.60
N GLY A 193 -20.39 -28.58 -6.84
CA GLY A 193 -21.36 -29.60 -7.23
C GLY A 193 -22.58 -29.17 -8.05
N GLU A 194 -22.48 -28.22 -8.99
CA GLU A 194 -23.50 -28.10 -10.06
C GLU A 194 -22.86 -28.35 -11.43
N GLY A 195 -22.83 -29.62 -11.79
CA GLY A 195 -22.33 -30.12 -13.06
C GLY A 195 -22.60 -31.60 -13.21
N HIS A 196 -23.78 -32.05 -12.79
CA HIS A 196 -24.29 -33.38 -13.10
C HIS A 196 -25.65 -33.23 -13.79
N SER A 197 -25.71 -33.70 -15.03
CA SER A 197 -26.91 -34.14 -15.74
C SER A 197 -27.98 -33.10 -16.06
N ARG A 198 -27.79 -32.32 -17.13
CA ARG A 198 -28.92 -31.82 -17.94
C ARG A 198 -28.45 -31.40 -19.33
N GLY A 199 -28.40 -32.34 -20.27
CA GLY A 199 -28.07 -32.00 -21.66
C GLY A 199 -27.86 -33.15 -22.65
N ILE A 200 -28.12 -34.42 -22.29
CA ILE A 200 -28.01 -35.55 -23.24
C ILE A 200 -29.20 -36.47 -23.05
N VAL A 201 -30.44 -36.01 -23.31
CA VAL A 201 -31.56 -36.94 -23.58
C VAL A 201 -32.58 -36.37 -24.59
N ASP A 202 -32.64 -35.06 -24.84
CA ASP A 202 -33.81 -34.48 -25.53
C ASP A 202 -33.65 -34.20 -27.04
N GLU A 203 -32.53 -34.56 -27.67
CA GLU A 203 -32.37 -34.40 -29.14
C GLU A 203 -32.41 -35.72 -29.93
N SER A 204 -32.46 -36.88 -29.26
CA SER A 204 -32.49 -38.18 -29.95
C SER A 204 -33.87 -38.64 -30.39
N ARG A 205 -34.94 -37.87 -30.12
CA ARG A 205 -36.32 -38.31 -30.42
C ARG A 205 -36.98 -37.65 -31.63
N GLU A 206 -36.37 -36.62 -32.22
CA GLU A 206 -37.00 -35.87 -33.33
C GLU A 206 -36.43 -36.14 -34.73
N MET A 207 -35.33 -36.89 -34.87
CA MET A 207 -34.72 -37.20 -36.19
C MET A 207 -34.85 -38.65 -36.67
N ALA A 208 -35.81 -39.42 -36.15
CA ALA A 208 -36.06 -40.81 -36.58
C ALA A 208 -37.21 -40.97 -37.62
N ARG A 209 -37.58 -39.90 -38.34
CA ARG A 209 -38.55 -39.99 -39.45
C ARG A 209 -38.16 -39.10 -40.62
N ALA A 210 -37.20 -39.57 -41.42
CA ALA A 210 -37.18 -39.39 -42.87
C ALA A 210 -35.91 -40.04 -43.43
N VAL A 211 -36.03 -41.27 -43.93
CA VAL A 211 -35.12 -41.80 -44.94
C VAL A 211 -35.81 -41.56 -46.29
N PRO A 212 -35.09 -40.99 -47.27
CA PRO A 212 -34.87 -41.77 -48.48
C PRO A 212 -33.38 -41.90 -48.77
N ALA A 213 -33.07 -43.06 -49.35
CA ALA A 213 -31.78 -43.43 -49.87
C ALA A 213 -31.41 -42.57 -51.09
N ASP A 214 -30.16 -42.14 -51.19
CA ASP A 214 -29.48 -42.03 -52.49
C ASP A 214 -27.96 -42.09 -52.31
N ASP A 215 -27.34 -42.60 -53.36
CA ASP A 215 -26.00 -43.15 -53.45
C ASP A 215 -24.87 -42.11 -53.41
N GLY A 216 -23.72 -42.57 -52.93
CA GLY A 216 -22.44 -42.16 -53.51
C GLY A 216 -21.59 -41.18 -52.71
N GLN A 217 -20.34 -41.61 -52.53
CA GLN A 217 -19.11 -40.82 -52.47
C GLN A 217 -18.42 -40.67 -51.10
N GLU A 218 -17.31 -41.40 -51.05
CA GLU A 218 -16.19 -41.43 -50.12
C GLU A 218 -15.89 -40.10 -49.39
N GLY A 219 -15.85 -40.17 -48.05
CA GLY A 219 -15.29 -39.09 -47.25
C GLY A 219 -15.51 -39.25 -45.75
N LYS A 220 -14.42 -39.58 -45.03
CA LYS A 220 -14.24 -39.44 -43.56
C LYS A 220 -15.07 -40.35 -42.66
N ALA A 221 -14.65 -41.61 -42.56
CA ALA A 221 -14.78 -42.35 -41.30
C ALA A 221 -13.67 -41.86 -40.33
N LYS A 222 -13.96 -40.84 -39.53
CA LYS A 222 -13.27 -40.71 -38.23
C LYS A 222 -13.89 -41.76 -37.33
N THR A 223 -13.10 -42.77 -36.97
CA THR A 223 -13.53 -43.88 -36.12
C THR A 223 -14.18 -43.34 -34.84
N GLU A 224 -15.31 -43.89 -34.45
CA GLU A 224 -16.06 -43.53 -33.24
C GLU A 224 -15.20 -43.64 -31.95
N GLU A 225 -14.16 -44.48 -31.97
CA GLU A 225 -13.10 -44.57 -30.96
C GLU A 225 -12.23 -43.31 -30.86
N ASP A 226 -11.89 -42.65 -31.97
CA ASP A 226 -11.08 -41.43 -31.97
C ASP A 226 -11.85 -40.24 -31.36
N LEU A 227 -13.18 -40.20 -31.55
CA LEU A 227 -14.08 -39.22 -30.93
C LEU A 227 -14.23 -39.47 -29.43
N LYS A 228 -14.42 -40.74 -29.00
CA LYS A 228 -14.48 -41.14 -27.58
C LYS A 228 -13.16 -40.93 -26.82
N ASN A 229 -12.02 -41.04 -27.50
CA ASN A 229 -10.71 -40.76 -26.92
C ASN A 229 -10.35 -39.25 -26.88
N GLN A 230 -10.98 -38.43 -27.74
CA GLN A 230 -10.80 -36.97 -27.75
C GLN A 230 -11.57 -36.25 -26.63
N GLU A 231 -12.79 -36.69 -26.31
CA GLU A 231 -13.59 -36.14 -25.20
C GLU A 231 -12.87 -36.07 -23.84
N PRO A 232 -12.24 -37.16 -23.34
CA PRO A 232 -11.54 -37.14 -22.06
C PRO A 232 -10.28 -36.28 -22.10
N ALA A 233 -9.64 -36.10 -23.26
CA ALA A 233 -8.48 -35.24 -23.42
C ALA A 233 -8.85 -33.75 -23.32
N ASN A 234 -9.95 -33.34 -23.97
CA ASN A 234 -10.46 -31.97 -23.93
C ASN A 234 -10.99 -31.61 -22.53
N LEU A 235 -11.67 -32.54 -21.85
CA LEU A 235 -12.09 -32.39 -20.45
C LEU A 235 -10.88 -32.25 -19.51
N ARG A 236 -9.83 -33.05 -19.69
CA ARG A 236 -8.59 -32.94 -18.90
C ARG A 236 -7.87 -31.61 -19.12
N GLN A 237 -7.86 -31.11 -20.35
CA GLN A 237 -7.31 -29.79 -20.68
C GLN A 237 -8.14 -28.66 -20.02
N ALA A 238 -9.46 -28.68 -20.16
CA ALA A 238 -10.35 -27.69 -19.55
C ALA A 238 -10.28 -27.68 -18.01
N VAL A 239 -10.20 -28.86 -17.37
CA VAL A 239 -10.00 -29.00 -15.92
C VAL A 239 -8.62 -28.48 -15.51
N GLY A 240 -7.58 -28.76 -16.30
CA GLY A 240 -6.22 -28.25 -16.09
C GLY A 240 -6.15 -26.72 -16.18
N GLU A 241 -6.82 -26.11 -17.16
CA GLU A 241 -6.91 -24.67 -17.32
C GLU A 241 -7.69 -24.00 -16.19
N ARG A 242 -8.82 -24.57 -15.76
CA ARG A 242 -9.59 -24.10 -14.60
C ARG A 242 -8.76 -24.16 -13.32
N ARG A 243 -7.98 -25.24 -13.12
CA ARG A 243 -7.06 -25.37 -11.97
C ARG A 243 -5.97 -24.30 -12.01
N LYS A 244 -5.32 -24.08 -13.16
CA LYS A 244 -4.32 -23.01 -13.33
C LYS A 244 -4.92 -21.63 -13.08
N ALA A 245 -6.11 -21.35 -13.62
CA ALA A 245 -6.83 -20.10 -13.40
C ALA A 245 -7.16 -19.89 -11.91
N TRP A 246 -7.55 -20.95 -11.20
CA TRP A 246 -7.82 -20.92 -9.77
C TRP A 246 -6.56 -20.67 -8.93
N GLU A 247 -5.46 -21.36 -9.23
CA GLU A 247 -4.17 -21.15 -8.57
C GLU A 247 -3.66 -19.72 -8.79
N MET A 248 -3.81 -19.19 -10.00
CA MET A 248 -3.47 -17.80 -10.33
C MET A 248 -4.37 -16.80 -9.60
N GLY A 249 -5.68 -17.07 -9.50
CA GLY A 249 -6.62 -16.26 -8.72
C GLY A 249 -6.25 -16.23 -7.24
N ARG A 250 -5.91 -17.38 -6.65
CA ARG A 250 -5.50 -17.49 -5.24
C ARG A 250 -4.18 -16.75 -4.97
N ARG A 251 -3.22 -16.81 -5.90
CA ARG A 251 -1.96 -16.05 -5.82
C ARG A 251 -2.21 -14.55 -5.88
N LYS A 252 -3.06 -14.08 -6.81
CA LYS A 252 -3.45 -12.66 -6.93
C LYS A 252 -4.12 -12.15 -5.65
N THR A 253 -5.09 -12.88 -5.11
CA THR A 253 -5.77 -12.52 -3.85
C THR A 253 -4.80 -12.48 -2.67
N ARG A 254 -3.93 -13.49 -2.53
CA ARG A 254 -2.93 -13.52 -1.46
C ARG A 254 -1.94 -12.36 -1.57
N ALA A 255 -1.51 -12.02 -2.79
CA ALA A 255 -0.63 -10.88 -3.03
C ALA A 255 -1.32 -9.55 -2.68
N LYS A 256 -2.61 -9.40 -3.05
CA LYS A 256 -3.42 -8.22 -2.71
C LYS A 256 -3.58 -8.05 -1.20
N ILE A 257 -3.96 -9.12 -0.49
CA ILE A 257 -4.07 -9.12 0.97
C ILE A 257 -2.73 -8.77 1.61
N ARG A 258 -1.64 -9.42 1.20
CA ARG A 258 -0.30 -9.14 1.75
C ARG A 258 0.09 -7.67 1.56
N GLY A 259 -0.18 -7.10 0.39
CA GLY A 259 0.09 -5.68 0.12
C GLY A 259 -0.73 -4.76 1.02
N LEU A 260 -2.02 -5.04 1.18
CA LEU A 260 -2.90 -4.30 2.09
C LEU A 260 -2.44 -4.42 3.55
N SER A 261 -2.15 -5.63 4.02
CA SER A 261 -1.67 -5.86 5.39
C SER A 261 -0.35 -5.14 5.67
N CYS A 262 0.60 -5.16 4.73
CA CYS A 262 1.86 -4.41 4.86
C CYS A 262 1.60 -2.91 5.03
N SER A 263 0.71 -2.34 4.20
CA SER A 263 0.34 -0.93 4.28
C SER A 263 -0.36 -0.57 5.58
N VAL A 264 -1.27 -1.43 6.06
CA VAL A 264 -2.00 -1.23 7.32
C VAL A 264 -1.03 -1.27 8.50
N ILE A 265 -0.16 -2.27 8.56
CA ILE A 265 0.85 -2.40 9.62
C ILE A 265 1.79 -1.19 9.61
N ALA A 266 2.24 -0.75 8.43
CA ALA A 266 3.11 0.42 8.31
C ALA A 266 2.41 1.69 8.83
N ASN A 267 1.16 1.94 8.44
CA ASN A 267 0.41 3.09 8.94
C ASN A 267 0.14 3.00 10.45
N ALA A 268 -0.19 1.80 10.96
CA ALA A 268 -0.45 1.57 12.37
C ALA A 268 0.80 1.78 13.25
N LEU A 269 1.97 1.31 12.80
CA LEU A 269 3.24 1.59 13.47
C LEU A 269 3.59 3.09 13.39
N ASP A 270 3.31 3.73 12.26
CA ASP A 270 3.60 5.16 12.08
C ASP A 270 2.71 6.06 12.94
N ILE A 271 1.55 5.59 13.44
CA ILE A 271 0.69 6.32 14.40
C ILE A 271 1.43 6.65 15.70
N ALA A 272 2.41 5.82 16.10
CA ALA A 272 3.20 6.06 17.31
C ALA A 272 3.94 7.42 17.26
N LEU A 273 4.38 7.86 16.07
CA LEU A 273 5.17 9.07 15.90
C LEU A 273 4.35 10.35 16.19
N PRO A 274 3.27 10.64 15.45
CA PRO A 274 2.44 11.80 15.75
C PRO A 274 1.63 11.61 17.04
N GLY A 275 1.26 10.37 17.40
CA GLY A 275 0.53 10.10 18.66
C GLY A 275 1.34 10.51 19.89
N THR A 276 2.65 10.24 19.89
CA THR A 276 3.55 10.69 20.97
C THR A 276 3.80 12.20 20.88
N ALA A 277 3.99 12.74 19.68
CA ALA A 277 4.25 14.18 19.49
C ALA A 277 3.06 15.08 19.90
N VAL A 278 1.83 14.59 19.76
CA VAL A 278 0.61 15.29 20.22
C VAL A 278 0.36 15.07 21.73
N GLY A 279 1.02 14.09 22.34
CA GLY A 279 0.84 13.72 23.75
C GLY A 279 -0.36 12.80 24.01
N TRP A 280 -0.86 12.10 22.98
CA TRP A 280 -1.92 11.10 23.13
C TRP A 280 -1.38 9.72 23.51
N LEU A 281 -0.12 9.44 23.19
CA LEU A 281 0.58 8.21 23.56
C LEU A 281 1.81 8.56 24.39
N ASP A 282 1.97 7.90 25.53
CA ASP A 282 3.17 8.03 26.37
C ASP A 282 4.17 6.92 25.99
N LEU A 283 4.88 7.12 24.89
CA LEU A 283 5.90 6.19 24.41
C LEU A 283 7.29 6.79 24.57
N GLU A 284 8.21 5.96 25.05
CA GLU A 284 9.61 6.34 25.12
C GLU A 284 10.19 6.67 23.73
N THR A 285 11.14 7.60 23.71
CA THR A 285 11.82 8.02 22.48
C THR A 285 12.48 6.83 21.76
N GLY A 286 12.98 5.83 22.49
CA GLY A 286 13.54 4.61 21.90
C GLY A 286 12.51 3.81 21.12
N THR A 287 11.32 3.57 21.70
CA THR A 287 10.22 2.82 21.09
C THR A 287 9.72 3.48 19.81
N VAL A 288 9.59 4.81 19.79
CA VAL A 288 9.25 5.58 18.58
C VAL A 288 10.33 5.40 17.49
N GLY A 289 11.60 5.35 17.88
CA GLY A 289 12.71 5.07 16.98
C GLY A 289 12.64 3.67 16.36
N VAL A 290 12.29 2.65 17.16
CA VAL A 290 12.10 1.26 16.69
C VAL A 290 10.93 1.16 15.71
N ALA A 291 9.78 1.76 16.04
CA ALA A 291 8.63 1.81 15.13
C ALA A 291 9.02 2.44 13.79
N MET A 292 9.71 3.58 13.83
CA MET A 292 10.22 4.27 12.64
C MET A 292 11.22 3.43 11.84
N LEU A 293 12.09 2.65 12.50
CA LEU A 293 13.03 1.75 11.86
C LEU A 293 12.30 0.64 11.10
N ILE A 294 11.36 -0.04 11.78
CA ILE A 294 10.57 -1.14 11.21
C ILE A 294 9.79 -0.64 9.99
N THR A 295 9.09 0.48 10.10
CA THR A 295 8.31 1.01 8.97
C THR A 295 9.19 1.47 7.80
N SER A 296 10.37 2.03 8.08
CA SER A 296 11.33 2.39 7.04
C SER A 296 11.84 1.16 6.27
N ILE A 297 12.15 0.06 6.96
CA ILE A 297 12.59 -1.19 6.34
C ILE A 297 11.45 -1.85 5.56
N LEU A 298 10.27 -2.00 6.15
CA LEU A 298 9.11 -2.62 5.52
C LEU A 298 8.76 -1.90 4.21
N THR A 299 8.62 -0.58 4.29
CA THR A 299 8.26 0.22 3.13
C THR A 299 9.40 0.27 2.12
N GLY A 300 10.65 0.38 2.55
CA GLY A 300 11.86 0.37 1.72
C GLY A 300 12.02 -0.92 0.90
N TRP A 301 11.79 -2.08 1.53
CA TRP A 301 11.87 -3.38 0.85
C TRP A 301 10.85 -3.50 -0.28
N ASP A 302 9.63 -3.00 -0.10
CA ASP A 302 8.62 -3.03 -1.16
C ASP A 302 9.05 -2.25 -2.41
N VAL A 303 9.79 -1.16 -2.24
CA VAL A 303 10.40 -0.42 -3.36
C VAL A 303 11.55 -1.20 -3.98
N TRP A 304 12.44 -1.75 -3.16
CA TRP A 304 13.56 -2.56 -3.67
C TRP A 304 13.08 -3.74 -4.52
N LYS A 305 12.03 -4.45 -4.06
CA LYS A 305 11.39 -5.53 -4.82
C LYS A 305 10.79 -5.05 -6.15
N ARG A 306 10.25 -3.83 -6.20
CA ARG A 306 9.70 -3.24 -7.44
C ARG A 306 10.84 -2.89 -8.40
N CYS A 307 11.86 -2.19 -7.93
CA CYS A 307 13.04 -1.83 -8.73
C CYS A 307 13.75 -3.08 -9.26
N GLY A 308 13.91 -4.12 -8.43
CA GLY A 308 14.51 -5.39 -8.85
C GLY A 308 13.75 -6.07 -9.99
N ARG A 309 12.41 -6.03 -9.99
CA ARG A 309 11.60 -6.54 -11.11
C ARG A 309 11.70 -5.69 -12.37
N GLU A 310 11.77 -4.37 -12.23
CA GLU A 310 11.97 -3.45 -13.37
C GLU A 310 13.34 -3.69 -14.04
N ILE A 311 14.38 -3.94 -13.26
CA ILE A 311 15.74 -4.18 -13.75
C ILE A 311 15.90 -5.60 -14.31
N SER A 312 15.24 -6.60 -13.71
CA SER A 312 15.34 -7.99 -14.18
C SER A 312 14.59 -8.27 -15.48
N GLY A 313 13.89 -7.28 -16.07
CA GLY A 313 13.22 -7.41 -17.37
C GLY A 313 12.09 -8.43 -17.42
N ILE A 314 11.65 -8.96 -16.28
CA ILE A 314 10.56 -9.94 -16.20
C ILE A 314 9.24 -9.14 -16.23
N ARG A 315 8.74 -8.91 -17.45
CA ARG A 315 7.37 -8.46 -17.68
C ARG A 315 6.39 -9.60 -17.40
#